data_AF-A0A938N152-F1
#
_entry.id   AF-A0A938N152-F1
#
_cell.length_a   1.000
_cell.length_b   1.000
_cell.length_c   1.000
_cell.angle_alpha   90.00
_cell.angle_beta   90.00
_cell.angle_gamma   90.00
#
_symmetry.space_group_name_H-M   'P 1'
#
loop_
_entity.id
_entity.type
_entity.pdbx_description
1 polymer ?
#
loop_
_entity_poly.entity_id
_entity_poly.type
_entity_poly.pdbx_seq_one_letter_code
_entity_poly.pdbx_strand_id
1 'polypeptide(L)'
;MAKRRPKSVAKAAPASDVSQRLRRALGKRTKAELVDSLVECADEDHKLLRRLAARFGLEAAPKELVAETRRAIADATDFDPREINRNFDYDNEAYGEVKRNLSRLVELGQLRTAMELALELMGQGSYQVEMSDEGMMTEDVEECLGVVVNSLSKCDLPAKDVVAWCEKMNRADRVQFICREALQALRNHVESRR
;
A
#
# COMPACT_ATOMS: atom_id res chain seq x y z
N MET A 1 -43.27 42.79 26.87
CA MET A 1 -42.05 42.49 26.09
C MET A 1 -41.13 41.59 26.91
N ALA A 2 -41.03 40.29 26.57
CA ALA A 2 -40.20 39.33 27.29
C ALA A 2 -38.84 39.19 26.57
N LYS A 3 -37.74 39.53 27.25
CA LYS A 3 -36.37 39.38 26.74
C LYS A 3 -35.97 37.90 26.78
N ARG A 4 -35.85 37.26 25.60
CA ARG A 4 -35.23 35.94 25.43
C ARG A 4 -33.73 36.05 25.69
N ARG A 5 -33.20 35.28 26.65
CA ARG A 5 -31.75 35.10 26.85
C ARG A 5 -31.22 34.10 25.81
N PRO A 6 -30.09 34.38 25.15
CA PRO A 6 -29.47 33.41 24.25
C PRO A 6 -28.82 32.29 25.06
N LYS A 7 -29.18 31.05 24.70
CA LYS A 7 -28.61 29.81 25.23
C LYS A 7 -27.17 29.70 24.69
N SER A 8 -26.18 29.75 25.59
CA SER A 8 -24.79 29.48 25.27
C SER A 8 -24.66 28.05 24.73
N VAL A 9 -24.15 27.92 23.51
CA VAL A 9 -23.81 26.64 22.90
C VAL A 9 -22.46 26.19 23.48
N ALA A 10 -22.46 25.03 24.13
CA ALA A 10 -21.26 24.46 24.74
C ALA A 10 -20.16 24.26 23.67
N LYS A 11 -19.01 24.89 23.89
CA LYS A 11 -17.79 24.69 23.11
C LYS A 11 -17.36 23.22 23.23
N ALA A 12 -17.24 22.53 22.10
CA ALA A 12 -16.59 21.22 22.03
C ALA A 12 -15.19 21.32 22.66
N ALA A 13 -14.88 20.44 23.61
CA ALA A 13 -13.56 20.41 24.24
C ALA A 13 -12.49 20.04 23.19
N PRO A 14 -11.35 20.75 23.15
CA PRO A 14 -10.35 20.55 22.11
C PRO A 14 -9.62 19.22 22.31
N ALA A 15 -9.34 18.51 21.20
CA ALA A 15 -8.61 17.25 21.13
C ALA A 15 -7.25 17.26 21.88
N SER A 16 -6.70 18.44 22.19
CA SER A 16 -5.49 18.61 22.99
C SER A 16 -5.60 18.08 24.42
N ASP A 17 -6.80 18.08 25.03
CA ASP A 17 -6.98 17.67 26.43
C ASP A 17 -6.92 16.14 26.60
N VAL A 18 -7.50 15.38 25.67
CA VAL A 18 -7.49 13.91 25.72
C VAL A 18 -6.08 13.38 25.51
N SER A 19 -5.37 13.85 24.47
CA SER A 19 -4.00 13.40 24.18
C SER A 19 -3.02 13.75 25.30
N GLN A 20 -3.18 14.90 25.97
CA GLN A 20 -2.36 15.25 27.13
C GLN A 20 -2.68 14.39 28.36
N ARG A 21 -3.96 14.11 28.63
CA ARG A 21 -4.37 13.20 29.71
C ARG A 21 -3.83 11.79 29.47
N LEU A 22 -3.92 11.29 28.24
CA LEU A 22 -3.35 10.01 27.84
C LEU A 22 -1.84 9.99 28.06
N ARG A 23 -1.11 11.01 27.59
CA ARG A 23 0.35 11.10 27.79
C ARG A 23 0.73 11.09 29.27
N ARG A 24 -0.02 11.78 30.13
CA ARG A 24 0.21 11.76 31.59
C ARG A 24 -0.08 10.40 32.21
N ALA A 25 -1.10 9.68 31.73
CA ALA A 25 -1.42 8.33 32.20
C ALA A 25 -0.34 7.33 31.77
N LEU A 26 0.08 7.37 30.50
CA LEU A 26 1.16 6.53 29.97
C LEU A 26 2.51 6.82 30.64
N GLY A 27 2.79 8.08 30.97
CA GLY A 27 4.03 8.47 31.67
C GLY A 27 4.18 7.91 33.08
N LYS A 28 3.14 7.30 33.66
CA LYS A 28 3.18 6.62 34.96
C LYS A 28 3.42 5.10 34.85
N ARG A 29 3.43 4.56 33.64
CA ARG A 29 3.61 3.13 33.37
C ARG A 29 5.09 2.81 33.18
N THR A 30 5.44 1.55 33.44
CA THR A 30 6.76 1.02 33.14
C THR A 30 6.95 0.88 31.63
N LYS A 31 8.21 0.80 31.19
CA LYS A 31 8.53 0.56 29.79
C LYS A 31 7.91 -0.76 29.28
N ALA A 32 7.91 -1.80 30.09
CA ALA A 32 7.33 -3.10 29.73
C ALA A 32 5.82 -2.98 29.47
N GLU A 33 5.07 -2.41 30.41
CA GLU A 33 3.62 -2.19 30.23
C GLU A 33 3.30 -1.36 28.98
N LEU A 34 4.12 -0.34 28.66
CA LEU A 34 3.92 0.47 27.45
C LEU A 34 4.21 -0.31 26.17
N VAL A 35 5.21 -1.19 26.18
CA VAL A 35 5.49 -2.07 25.04
C VAL A 35 4.36 -3.07 24.86
N ASP A 36 3.93 -3.73 25.94
CA ASP A 36 2.85 -4.73 25.89
C ASP A 36 1.54 -4.11 25.39
N SER A 37 1.13 -2.95 25.92
CA SER A 37 -0.06 -2.26 25.42
C SER A 37 0.06 -1.82 23.96
N LEU A 38 1.27 -1.47 23.49
CA LEU A 38 1.47 -1.09 22.08
C LEU A 38 1.37 -2.31 21.16
N VAL A 39 1.87 -3.46 21.61
CA VAL A 39 1.76 -4.74 20.89
C VAL A 39 0.30 -5.19 20.85
N GLU A 40 -0.42 -5.14 21.97
CA GLU A 40 -1.86 -5.46 22.03
C GLU A 40 -2.67 -4.59 21.04
N CYS A 41 -2.43 -3.28 21.02
CA CYS A 41 -3.10 -2.40 20.04
C CYS A 41 -2.72 -2.74 18.60
N ALA A 42 -1.49 -3.16 18.33
CA ALA A 42 -1.03 -3.53 16.99
C ALA A 42 -1.62 -4.87 16.53
N ASP A 43 -1.81 -5.82 17.45
CA ASP A 43 -2.45 -7.11 17.14
C ASP A 43 -3.93 -6.93 16.75
N GLU A 44 -4.60 -5.93 17.33
CA GLU A 44 -6.00 -5.59 17.01
C GLU A 44 -6.13 -4.71 15.74
N ASP A 45 -5.13 -3.89 15.43
CA ASP A 45 -5.13 -2.95 14.30
C ASP A 45 -3.93 -3.18 13.37
N HIS A 46 -4.18 -3.86 12.26
CA HIS A 46 -3.17 -4.16 11.24
C HIS A 46 -2.51 -2.90 10.65
N LYS A 47 -3.22 -1.77 10.54
CA LYS A 47 -2.64 -0.51 10.03
C LYS A 47 -1.65 0.05 11.05
N LEU A 48 -1.98 -0.06 12.34
CA LEU A 48 -1.05 0.30 13.40
C LEU A 48 0.18 -0.61 13.39
N LEU A 49 0.00 -1.94 13.27
CA LEU A 49 1.11 -2.90 13.15
C LEU A 49 2.04 -2.53 11.98
N ARG A 50 1.49 -2.28 10.80
CA ARG A 50 2.24 -1.83 9.61
C ARG A 50 3.05 -0.57 9.88
N ARG A 51 2.43 0.46 10.46
CA ARG A 51 3.10 1.73 10.75
C ARG A 51 4.22 1.56 11.76
N LEU A 52 4.03 0.70 12.77
CA LEU A 52 5.06 0.38 13.75
C LEU A 52 6.20 -0.44 13.12
N ALA A 53 5.89 -1.44 12.31
CA ALA A 53 6.86 -2.25 11.58
C ALA A 53 7.75 -1.40 10.69
N ALA A 54 7.16 -0.50 9.90
CA ALA A 54 7.90 0.45 9.08
C ALA A 54 8.74 1.42 9.93
N ARG A 55 8.20 1.92 11.04
CA ARG A 55 8.88 2.88 11.92
C ARG A 55 10.09 2.27 12.64
N PHE A 56 10.02 1.01 13.02
CA PHE A 56 11.06 0.32 13.79
C PHE A 56 11.94 -0.62 12.96
N GLY A 57 11.71 -0.70 11.64
CA GLY A 57 12.52 -1.53 10.75
C GLY A 57 12.40 -3.03 11.05
N LEU A 58 11.20 -3.48 11.38
CA LEU A 58 10.96 -4.90 11.67
C LEU A 58 11.22 -5.74 10.42
N GLU A 59 12.08 -6.75 10.58
CA GLU A 59 12.48 -7.62 9.49
C GLU A 59 11.61 -8.87 9.41
N ALA A 60 10.73 -8.94 8.40
CA ALA A 60 9.91 -10.13 8.15
C ALA A 60 10.71 -11.21 7.41
N ALA A 61 10.46 -12.49 7.76
CA ALA A 61 11.00 -13.59 6.99
C ALA A 61 10.41 -13.59 5.56
N PRO A 62 11.09 -14.14 4.54
CA PRO A 62 10.61 -14.06 3.15
C PRO A 62 9.18 -14.56 2.93
N LYS A 63 8.74 -15.60 3.66
CA LYS A 63 7.36 -16.11 3.57
C LYS A 63 6.33 -15.16 4.21
N GLU A 64 6.70 -14.55 5.32
CA GLU A 64 5.88 -13.56 6.02
C GLU A 64 5.75 -12.31 5.15
N LEU A 65 6.85 -11.86 4.55
CA LEU A 65 6.87 -10.72 3.63
C LEU A 65 5.93 -10.90 2.44
N VAL A 66 5.80 -12.12 1.89
CA VAL A 66 4.83 -12.41 0.82
C VAL A 66 3.40 -12.28 1.33
N ALA A 67 3.09 -12.84 2.49
CA ALA A 67 1.76 -12.74 3.08
C ALA A 67 1.40 -11.28 3.42
N GLU A 68 2.35 -10.54 3.98
CA GLU A 68 2.23 -9.10 4.26
C GLU A 68 2.02 -8.31 2.97
N THR A 69 2.75 -8.62 1.90
CA THR A 69 2.56 -7.94 0.60
C THR A 69 1.16 -8.18 0.05
N ARG A 70 0.62 -9.41 0.12
CA ARG A 70 -0.76 -9.67 -0.33
C ARG A 70 -1.79 -8.93 0.49
N ARG A 71 -1.60 -8.88 1.81
CA ARG A 71 -2.48 -8.09 2.69
C ARG A 71 -2.40 -6.60 2.35
N ALA A 72 -1.20 -6.06 2.15
CA ALA A 72 -1.02 -4.67 1.75
C ALA A 72 -1.66 -4.35 0.40
N ILE A 73 -1.61 -5.28 -0.58
CA ILE A 73 -2.32 -5.15 -1.86
C ILE A 73 -3.83 -5.10 -1.62
N ALA A 74 -4.36 -6.01 -0.79
CA ALA A 74 -5.78 -6.01 -0.45
C ALA A 74 -6.20 -4.69 0.23
N ASP A 75 -5.44 -4.22 1.23
CA ASP A 75 -5.73 -2.97 1.94
C ASP A 75 -5.63 -1.74 1.03
N ALA A 76 -4.68 -1.72 0.09
CA ALA A 76 -4.49 -0.63 -0.86
C ALA A 76 -5.62 -0.55 -1.90
N THR A 77 -6.13 -1.71 -2.29
CA THR A 77 -7.13 -1.83 -3.37
C THR A 77 -8.55 -2.03 -2.86
N ASP A 78 -8.75 -2.07 -1.54
CA ASP A 78 -10.07 -2.10 -0.92
C ASP A 78 -10.79 -0.77 -1.14
N PHE A 79 -12.02 -0.84 -1.64
CA PHE A 79 -12.90 0.32 -1.81
C PHE A 79 -14.35 -0.12 -1.69
N ASP A 80 -15.24 0.77 -1.23
CA ASP A 80 -16.68 0.48 -1.17
C ASP A 80 -17.27 0.56 -2.58
N PRO A 81 -17.85 -0.53 -3.13
CA PRO A 81 -18.50 -0.51 -4.44
C PRO A 81 -19.68 0.47 -4.53
N ARG A 82 -20.21 0.95 -3.39
CA ARG A 82 -21.25 1.99 -3.35
C ARG A 82 -20.71 3.38 -3.68
N GLU A 83 -19.40 3.55 -3.69
CA GLU A 83 -18.71 4.81 -3.99
C GLU A 83 -18.10 4.85 -5.41
N ILE A 84 -18.39 3.85 -6.25
CA ILE A 84 -17.99 3.84 -7.68
C ILE A 84 -18.40 5.16 -8.36
N ASN A 85 -17.53 5.67 -9.25
CA ASN A 85 -17.66 6.96 -9.93
C ASN A 85 -17.68 8.16 -8.97
N ARG A 86 -16.96 8.06 -7.86
CA ARG A 86 -16.65 9.18 -6.96
C ARG A 86 -15.19 9.10 -6.56
N ASN A 87 -14.66 10.21 -6.04
CA ASN A 87 -13.38 10.20 -5.36
C ASN A 87 -13.59 9.60 -3.96
N PHE A 88 -13.28 8.31 -3.81
CA PHE A 88 -13.37 7.59 -2.54
C PHE A 88 -12.05 7.63 -1.78
N ASP A 89 -12.13 7.52 -0.45
CA ASP A 89 -10.97 7.41 0.42
C ASP A 89 -10.29 6.06 0.21
N TYR A 90 -8.96 6.04 0.11
CA TYR A 90 -8.18 4.83 -0.07
C TYR A 90 -6.88 4.89 0.71
N ASP A 91 -6.33 3.71 1.02
CA ASP A 91 -5.16 3.58 1.87
C ASP A 91 -3.84 3.82 1.12
N ASN A 92 -3.49 5.10 0.98
CA ASN A 92 -2.20 5.53 0.41
C ASN A 92 -0.99 4.90 1.14
N GLU A 93 -1.08 4.68 2.47
CA GLU A 93 0.03 4.07 3.21
C GLU A 93 0.21 2.59 2.86
N ALA A 94 -0.85 1.90 2.47
CA ALA A 94 -0.82 0.52 2.00
C ALA A 94 -0.03 0.39 0.68
N TYR A 95 -0.26 1.29 -0.30
CA TYR A 95 0.59 1.35 -1.50
C TYR A 95 2.06 1.55 -1.16
N GLY A 96 2.36 2.44 -0.22
CA GLY A 96 3.71 2.63 0.28
C GLY A 96 4.33 1.35 0.89
N GLU A 97 3.54 0.51 1.56
CA GLU A 97 3.99 -0.80 2.05
C GLU A 97 4.20 -1.80 0.92
N VAL A 98 3.29 -1.88 -0.06
CA VAL A 98 3.45 -2.74 -1.24
C VAL A 98 4.78 -2.42 -1.95
N LYS A 99 5.06 -1.14 -2.20
CA LYS A 99 6.32 -0.70 -2.81
C LYS A 99 7.56 -1.14 -2.01
N ARG A 100 7.55 -0.95 -0.69
CA ARG A 100 8.66 -1.37 0.19
C ARG A 100 8.84 -2.89 0.19
N ASN A 101 7.76 -3.64 0.30
CA ASN A 101 7.82 -5.10 0.38
C ASN A 101 8.27 -5.73 -0.95
N LEU A 102 7.79 -5.21 -2.09
CA LEU A 102 8.28 -5.60 -3.42
C LEU A 102 9.78 -5.31 -3.56
N SER A 103 10.24 -4.15 -3.10
CA SER A 103 11.66 -3.76 -3.16
C SER A 103 12.51 -4.75 -2.36
N ARG A 104 12.05 -5.09 -1.15
CA ARG A 104 12.74 -6.04 -0.29
C ARG A 104 12.73 -7.47 -0.83
N LEU A 105 11.64 -7.92 -1.46
CA LEU A 105 11.60 -9.22 -2.14
C LEU A 105 12.63 -9.28 -3.27
N VAL A 106 12.78 -8.21 -4.05
CA VAL A 106 13.81 -8.11 -5.08
C VAL A 106 15.22 -8.19 -4.46
N GLU A 107 15.48 -7.42 -3.40
CA GLU A 107 16.78 -7.41 -2.70
C GLU A 107 17.15 -8.79 -2.13
N LEU A 108 16.16 -9.56 -1.68
CA LEU A 108 16.32 -10.94 -1.20
C LEU A 108 16.43 -11.98 -2.33
N GLY A 109 16.52 -11.54 -3.60
CA GLY A 109 16.61 -12.42 -4.77
C GLY A 109 15.30 -13.14 -5.11
N GLN A 110 14.18 -12.78 -4.49
CA GLN A 110 12.85 -13.37 -4.70
C GLN A 110 12.10 -12.71 -5.88
N LEU A 111 12.82 -12.38 -6.97
CA LEU A 111 12.28 -11.62 -8.10
C LEU A 111 11.05 -12.29 -8.74
N ARG A 112 11.05 -13.62 -8.89
CA ARG A 112 9.89 -14.35 -9.44
C ARG A 112 8.64 -14.19 -8.55
N THR A 113 8.81 -14.21 -7.24
CA THR A 113 7.72 -13.98 -6.29
C THR A 113 7.22 -12.53 -6.38
N ALA A 114 8.14 -11.56 -6.50
CA ALA A 114 7.76 -10.16 -6.71
C ALA A 114 6.99 -9.96 -8.02
N MET A 115 7.34 -10.67 -9.10
CA MET A 115 6.61 -10.67 -10.37
C MET A 115 5.17 -11.19 -10.24
N GLU A 116 4.94 -12.22 -9.41
CA GLU A 116 3.61 -12.76 -9.15
C GLU A 116 2.74 -11.77 -8.37
N LEU A 117 3.31 -11.14 -7.33
CA LEU A 117 2.63 -10.12 -6.53
C LEU A 117 2.35 -8.85 -7.34
N ALA A 118 3.25 -8.45 -8.24
CA ALA A 118 3.02 -7.34 -9.17
C ALA A 118 1.86 -7.61 -10.14
N LEU A 119 1.67 -8.86 -10.59
CA LEU A 119 0.50 -9.24 -11.40
C LEU A 119 -0.81 -9.14 -10.60
N GLU A 120 -0.78 -9.55 -9.33
CA GLU A 120 -1.91 -9.43 -8.42
C GLU A 120 -2.28 -7.95 -8.20
N LEU A 121 -1.29 -7.10 -7.93
CA LEU A 121 -1.46 -5.65 -7.84
C LEU A 121 -2.00 -5.05 -9.13
N MET A 122 -1.48 -5.43 -10.29
CA MET A 122 -1.99 -4.92 -11.57
C MET A 122 -3.48 -5.25 -11.76
N GLY A 123 -3.89 -6.47 -11.46
CA GLY A 123 -5.30 -6.87 -11.59
C GLY A 123 -6.22 -6.12 -10.64
N GLN A 124 -5.85 -6.01 -9.36
CA GLN A 124 -6.68 -5.35 -8.34
C GLN A 124 -6.62 -3.82 -8.44
N GLY A 125 -5.42 -3.26 -8.61
CA GLY A 125 -5.18 -1.83 -8.75
C GLY A 125 -5.80 -1.25 -10.02
N SER A 126 -5.66 -1.92 -11.18
CA SER A 126 -6.32 -1.44 -12.40
C SER A 126 -7.85 -1.48 -12.30
N TYR A 127 -8.42 -2.44 -11.57
CA TYR A 127 -9.84 -2.45 -11.28
C TYR A 127 -10.25 -1.26 -10.40
N GLN A 128 -9.47 -0.95 -9.36
CA GLN A 128 -9.74 0.20 -8.50
C GLN A 128 -9.68 1.52 -9.29
N VAL A 129 -8.69 1.68 -10.18
CA VAL A 129 -8.56 2.84 -11.09
C VAL A 129 -9.75 2.93 -12.03
N GLU A 130 -10.20 1.81 -12.60
CA GLU A 130 -11.39 1.76 -13.47
C GLU A 130 -12.66 2.28 -12.78
N MET A 131 -12.77 2.09 -11.46
CA MET A 131 -13.94 2.47 -10.66
C MET A 131 -13.86 3.90 -10.12
N SER A 132 -12.71 4.56 -10.23
CA SER A 132 -12.49 5.97 -9.88
C SER A 132 -12.90 6.89 -11.03
N ASP A 133 -13.56 8.01 -10.71
CA ASP A 133 -13.97 9.01 -11.73
C ASP A 133 -12.74 9.72 -12.36
N GLU A 134 -11.72 10.02 -11.55
CA GLU A 134 -10.52 10.74 -11.99
C GLU A 134 -9.30 9.82 -12.27
N GLY A 135 -9.48 8.50 -12.27
CA GLY A 135 -8.36 7.55 -12.39
C GLY A 135 -7.30 7.72 -11.28
N MET A 136 -7.74 8.14 -10.07
CA MET A 136 -6.89 8.20 -8.89
C MET A 136 -6.21 6.83 -8.66
N MET A 137 -5.10 6.81 -7.92
CA MET A 137 -4.26 5.62 -7.65
C MET A 137 -3.40 5.15 -8.81
N THR A 138 -3.56 5.69 -10.02
CA THR A 138 -2.71 5.32 -11.18
C THR A 138 -1.24 5.46 -10.83
N GLU A 139 -0.82 6.63 -10.33
CA GLU A 139 0.58 6.89 -9.97
C GLU A 139 1.06 5.95 -8.86
N ASP A 140 0.27 5.70 -7.82
CA ASP A 140 0.63 4.79 -6.73
C ASP A 140 0.83 3.35 -7.20
N VAL A 141 -0.06 2.87 -8.07
CA VAL A 141 0.06 1.55 -8.70
C VAL A 141 1.33 1.49 -9.56
N GLU A 142 1.56 2.51 -10.41
CA GLU A 142 2.74 2.57 -11.27
C GLU A 142 4.05 2.63 -10.47
N GLU A 143 4.08 3.38 -9.37
CA GLU A 143 5.24 3.46 -8.49
C GLU A 143 5.58 2.12 -7.83
N CYS A 144 4.56 1.35 -7.43
CA CYS A 144 4.73 0.01 -6.88
C CYS A 144 5.25 -0.97 -7.93
N LEU A 145 4.62 -1.00 -9.11
CA LEU A 145 4.98 -1.89 -10.22
C LEU A 145 6.36 -1.56 -10.80
N GLY A 146 6.72 -0.27 -10.81
CA GLY A 146 7.99 0.24 -11.27
C GLY A 146 9.18 -0.40 -10.57
N VAL A 147 9.05 -0.81 -9.32
CA VAL A 147 10.09 -1.57 -8.59
C VAL A 147 10.46 -2.83 -9.36
N VAL A 148 9.47 -3.65 -9.70
CA VAL A 148 9.69 -4.95 -10.38
C VAL A 148 10.12 -4.74 -11.83
N VAL A 149 9.49 -3.80 -12.55
CA VAL A 149 9.86 -3.48 -13.93
C VAL A 149 11.33 -3.04 -14.03
N ASN A 150 11.77 -2.16 -13.13
CA ASN A 150 13.16 -1.71 -13.08
C ASN A 150 14.13 -2.84 -12.76
N SER A 151 13.78 -3.74 -11.84
CA SER A 151 14.59 -4.92 -11.53
C SER A 151 14.71 -5.88 -12.72
N LEU A 152 13.62 -6.10 -13.46
CA LEU A 152 13.62 -6.97 -14.64
C LEU A 152 14.54 -6.45 -15.75
N SER A 153 14.67 -5.13 -15.91
CA SER A 153 15.59 -4.52 -16.88
C SER A 153 17.08 -4.85 -16.61
N LYS A 154 17.41 -5.21 -15.36
CA LYS A 154 18.78 -5.45 -14.89
C LYS A 154 19.07 -6.92 -14.59
N CYS A 155 18.07 -7.79 -14.68
CA CYS A 155 18.21 -9.20 -14.34
C CYS A 155 18.65 -10.06 -15.54
N ASP A 156 19.07 -11.29 -15.23
CA ASP A 156 19.49 -12.32 -16.20
C ASP A 156 18.39 -13.37 -16.48
N LEU A 157 17.12 -13.04 -16.21
CA LEU A 157 16.02 -13.94 -16.55
C LEU A 157 15.93 -14.12 -18.08
N PRO A 158 15.52 -15.31 -18.56
CA PRO A 158 15.34 -15.53 -19.99
C PRO A 158 14.38 -14.50 -20.59
N ALA A 159 14.75 -13.89 -21.71
CA ALA A 159 13.91 -12.88 -22.37
C ALA A 159 12.47 -13.35 -22.60
N LYS A 160 12.28 -14.63 -22.94
CA LYS A 160 10.96 -15.25 -23.10
C LYS A 160 10.09 -15.17 -21.84
N ASP A 161 10.68 -15.30 -20.65
CA ASP A 161 9.97 -15.28 -19.38
C ASP A 161 9.51 -13.84 -19.07
N VAL A 162 10.38 -12.86 -19.33
CA VAL A 162 10.09 -11.43 -19.14
C VAL A 162 9.01 -10.96 -20.11
N VAL A 163 9.12 -11.31 -21.40
CA VAL A 163 8.10 -10.98 -22.42
C VAL A 163 6.75 -11.60 -22.04
N ALA A 164 6.73 -12.87 -21.65
CA ALA A 164 5.49 -13.54 -21.22
C ALA A 164 4.89 -12.88 -19.97
N TRP A 165 5.71 -12.36 -19.06
CA TRP A 165 5.24 -11.60 -17.90
C TRP A 165 4.65 -10.24 -18.32
N CYS A 166 5.31 -9.47 -19.20
CA CYS A 166 4.75 -8.22 -19.73
C CYS A 166 3.39 -8.43 -20.40
N GLU A 167 3.22 -9.53 -21.15
CA GLU A 167 1.92 -9.88 -21.75
C GLU A 167 0.85 -10.19 -20.69
N LYS A 168 1.22 -10.86 -19.60
CA LYS A 168 0.30 -11.09 -18.48
C LYS A 168 -0.09 -9.78 -17.79
N MET A 169 0.86 -8.87 -17.61
CA MET A 169 0.60 -7.54 -17.04
C MET A 169 -0.39 -6.76 -17.91
N ASN A 170 -0.15 -6.69 -19.22
CA ASN A 170 -1.07 -6.02 -20.16
C ASN A 170 -2.47 -6.65 -20.19
N ARG A 171 -2.58 -7.98 -20.01
CA ARG A 171 -3.89 -8.65 -19.92
C ARG A 171 -4.60 -8.42 -18.59
N ALA A 172 -3.85 -8.20 -17.52
CA ALA A 172 -4.39 -7.93 -16.18
C ALA A 172 -4.81 -6.46 -16.02
N ASP A 173 -4.21 -5.55 -16.78
CA ASP A 173 -4.56 -4.14 -16.80
C ASP A 173 -5.93 -3.91 -17.45
N ARG A 174 -6.92 -3.56 -16.63
CA ARG A 174 -8.30 -3.31 -17.07
C ARG A 174 -8.47 -1.95 -17.76
N VAL A 175 -7.63 -0.98 -17.44
CA VAL A 175 -7.70 0.38 -17.99
C VAL A 175 -6.74 0.60 -19.16
N GLN A 176 -5.85 -0.36 -19.41
CA GLN A 176 -4.98 -0.49 -20.60
C GLN A 176 -3.91 0.61 -20.76
N PHE A 177 -3.66 1.41 -19.73
CA PHE A 177 -2.64 2.43 -19.73
C PHE A 177 -1.61 2.31 -18.60
N ILE A 178 -1.85 1.51 -17.55
CA ILE A 178 -0.97 1.44 -16.39
C ILE A 178 0.36 0.80 -16.79
N CYS A 179 1.47 1.50 -16.54
CA CYS A 179 2.82 1.07 -16.88
C CYS A 179 3.03 0.73 -18.37
N ARG A 180 2.13 1.17 -19.29
CA ARG A 180 2.17 0.75 -20.70
C ARG A 180 3.52 1.04 -21.36
N GLU A 181 4.03 2.25 -21.17
CA GLU A 181 5.32 2.66 -21.74
C GLU A 181 6.48 1.88 -21.13
N ALA A 182 6.47 1.70 -19.81
CA ALA A 182 7.51 1.00 -19.08
C ALA A 182 7.58 -0.49 -19.46
N LEU A 183 6.42 -1.16 -19.61
CA LEU A 183 6.32 -2.56 -20.04
C LEU A 183 6.77 -2.74 -21.50
N GLN A 184 6.42 -1.79 -22.38
CA GLN A 184 6.89 -1.81 -23.77
C GLN A 184 8.40 -1.58 -23.86
N ALA A 185 8.94 -0.62 -23.10
CA ALA A 185 10.37 -0.36 -23.04
C ALA A 185 11.15 -1.58 -22.52
N LEU A 186 10.64 -2.22 -21.45
CA LEU A 186 11.21 -3.46 -20.91
C LEU A 186 11.23 -4.57 -21.96
N ARG A 187 10.12 -4.77 -22.68
CA ARG A 187 10.02 -5.76 -23.76
C ARG A 187 11.07 -5.53 -24.84
N ASN A 188 11.14 -4.31 -25.38
CA ASN A 188 12.08 -3.95 -26.43
C ASN A 188 13.53 -4.19 -25.99
N HIS A 189 13.84 -3.81 -24.75
CA HIS A 189 15.17 -3.98 -24.16
C HIS A 189 15.58 -5.45 -24.06
N VAL A 190 14.71 -6.34 -23.54
CA VAL A 190 15.05 -7.77 -23.43
C VAL A 190 15.08 -8.49 -24.77
N GLU A 191 14.29 -8.06 -25.75
CA GLU A 191 14.32 -8.60 -27.10
C GLU A 191 15.60 -8.19 -27.85
N SER A 192 16.11 -6.98 -27.63
CA SER A 192 17.39 -6.51 -28.21
C SER A 192 18.64 -7.18 -27.62
N ARG A 193 18.51 -7.88 -26.49
CA ARG A 193 19.60 -8.65 -25.86
C ARG A 193 19.78 -10.05 -26.44
N ARG A 194 18.84 -10.52 -27.28
CA ARG A 194 18.94 -11.80 -27.99
C ARG A 194 19.83 -11.69 -29.22
#